data_AF-A0A8G1H6F7-F1
#
_entry.id   AF-A0A8G1H6F7-F1
#
_cell.length_a   1.000
_cell.length_b   1.000
_cell.length_c   1.000
_cell.angle_alpha   90.00
_cell.angle_beta   90.00
_cell.angle_gamma   90.00
#
_symmetry.space_group_name_H-M   'P 1'
#
loop_
_entity.id
_entity.type
_entity.pdbx_description
1 polymer ?
#
loop_
_entity_poly.entity_id
_entity_poly.type
_entity_poly.pdbx_seq_one_letter_code
_entity_poly.pdbx_strand_id
1 'polypeptide(L)' 'MDSAGRSPTDLPKTYCLTDENQEELLAKIRLLSIDDNKGYGVKYSTGNRVVIEPIDEYLQNGRLHEDYCSV' A
#
# COMPACT_ATOMS: atom_id res chain seq x y z
N MET A 1 12.03 1.55 -23.81
CA MET A 1 12.03 2.08 -22.42
C MET A 1 10.81 1.45 -21.82
N ASP A 2 11.01 0.22 -21.36
CA ASP A 2 9.90 -0.65 -21.03
C ASP A 2 9.80 -0.52 -19.52
N SER A 3 9.12 0.55 -19.08
CA SER A 3 8.67 0.67 -17.70
C SER A 3 7.84 -0.58 -17.44
N ALA A 4 8.45 -1.55 -16.76
CA ALA A 4 7.82 -2.80 -16.39
C ALA A 4 6.48 -2.46 -15.73
N GLY A 5 5.42 -2.63 -16.53
CA GLY A 5 4.08 -2.24 -16.16
C GLY A 5 3.69 -3.02 -14.92
N ARG A 6 3.66 -2.33 -13.78
CA ARG A 6 2.78 -2.74 -12.71
C ARG A 6 1.39 -2.65 -13.29
N SER A 7 0.80 -3.80 -13.61
CA SER A 7 -0.53 -3.87 -14.20
C SER A 7 -1.49 -3.01 -13.38
N PRO A 8 -2.15 -1.99 -13.98
CA PRO A 8 -3.13 -1.15 -13.28
C PRO A 8 -4.39 -1.89 -12.79
N THR A 9 -4.49 -3.20 -13.03
CA THR A 9 -5.73 -3.98 -12.93
C THR A 9 -6.08 -4.49 -11.54
N ASP A 10 -5.18 -4.45 -10.57
CA ASP A 10 -5.47 -5.01 -9.24
C ASP A 10 -6.01 -3.97 -8.24
N LEU A 11 -6.20 -2.71 -8.64
CA LEU A 11 -6.80 -1.68 -7.77
C LEU A 11 -8.30 -1.51 -8.06
N PRO A 12 -9.15 -1.26 -7.04
CA PRO A 12 -8.78 -1.03 -5.65
C PRO A 12 -8.55 -2.32 -4.85
N LYS A 13 -7.57 -2.33 -3.95
CA LYS A 13 -7.21 -3.50 -3.13
C LYS A 13 -6.80 -3.14 -1.72
N THR A 14 -6.86 -4.11 -0.82
CA THR A 14 -6.51 -3.93 0.60
C THR A 14 -5.06 -4.32 0.82
N TYR A 15 -4.32 -3.46 1.51
CA TYR A 15 -2.94 -3.67 1.92
C TYR A 15 -2.81 -3.48 3.43
N CYS A 16 -1.87 -4.20 4.02
CA CYS A 16 -1.41 -3.97 5.39
C CYS A 16 -0.19 -3.07 5.35
N LEU A 17 -0.22 -1.98 6.12
CA LEU A 17 0.92 -1.11 6.36
C LEU A 17 1.56 -1.48 7.70
N THR A 18 2.84 -1.79 7.68
CA THR A 18 3.63 -2.11 8.88
C THR A 18 4.66 -1.02 9.21
N ASP A 19 5.28 -1.14 10.37
CA ASP A 19 6.42 -0.32 10.78
C ASP A 19 7.65 -0.59 9.90
N GLU A 20 8.81 -0.06 10.26
CA GLU A 20 10.02 -0.24 9.46
C GLU A 20 10.60 -1.65 9.55
N ASN A 21 10.36 -2.36 10.67
CA ASN A 21 10.87 -3.70 10.91
C ASN A 21 9.86 -4.80 10.51
N GLN A 22 8.66 -4.40 10.07
CA GLN A 22 7.54 -5.30 9.77
C GLN A 22 7.05 -6.13 10.97
N GLU A 23 7.28 -5.63 12.19
CA GLU A 23 6.90 -6.27 13.44
C GLU A 23 5.51 -5.83 13.91
N GLU A 24 5.09 -4.60 13.58
CA GLU A 24 3.82 -4.03 14.01
C GLU A 24 2.93 -3.65 12.82
N LEU A 25 1.66 -4.06 12.88
CA LEU A 25 0.62 -3.59 11.95
C LEU A 25 0.18 -2.16 12.32
N LEU A 26 0.55 -1.19 11.49
CA LEU A 26 0.17 0.22 11.68
C LEU A 26 -1.24 0.53 11.13
N ALA A 27 -1.61 -0.03 9.97
CA ALA A 27 -2.91 0.22 9.37
C ALA A 27 -3.32 -0.84 8.33
N LYS A 28 -4.64 -1.02 8.15
CA LYS A 28 -5.20 -1.60 6.92
C LYS A 28 -5.63 -0.48 5.97
N ILE A 29 -5.18 -0.51 4.73
CA ILE A 29 -5.38 0.55 3.74
C ILE A 29 -6.07 -0.04 2.52
N ARG A 30 -7.22 0.52 2.11
CA ARG A 30 -7.78 0.29 0.78
C ARG A 30 -7.08 1.22 -0.19
N LEU A 31 -6.11 0.71 -0.93
CA LEU A 31 -5.41 1.44 -1.98
C LEU A 31 -6.34 1.54 -3.20
N LEU A 32 -6.53 2.76 -3.70
CA LEU A 32 -7.51 3.09 -4.74
C LEU A 32 -6.85 3.37 -6.08
N SER A 33 -5.71 4.04 -6.08
CA SER A 33 -4.93 4.36 -7.27
C SER A 33 -3.45 4.49 -6.94
N ILE A 34 -2.62 4.27 -7.95
CA ILE A 34 -1.19 4.58 -7.93
C ILE A 34 -0.94 5.52 -9.10
N ASP A 35 -0.25 6.62 -8.83
CA ASP A 35 0.20 7.57 -9.84
C ASP A 35 1.66 7.89 -9.60
N ASP A 36 2.49 7.68 -10.62
CA ASP A 36 3.95 7.67 -10.53
C ASP A 36 4.46 6.86 -9.31
N ASN A 37 4.89 7.56 -8.25
CA ASN A 37 5.44 6.99 -7.03
C ASN A 37 4.55 7.24 -5.79
N LYS A 38 3.28 7.57 -6.02
CA LYS A 38 2.30 7.89 -4.98
C LYS A 38 1.17 6.88 -4.98
N GLY A 39 0.95 6.25 -3.83
CA GLY A 39 -0.22 5.43 -3.54
C GLY A 39 -1.30 6.23 -2.83
N TYR A 40 -2.50 6.26 -3.39
CA TYR A 40 -3.65 6.93 -2.79
C TYR A 40 -4.63 5.90 -2.26
N GLY A 41 -4.95 6.00 -0.97
CA GLY A 41 -5.84 5.04 -0.32
C GLY A 41 -6.63 5.63 0.82
N VAL A 42 -7.37 4.74 1.49
CA VAL A 42 -8.18 5.07 2.67
C VAL A 42 -7.88 4.07 3.78
N LYS A 43 -7.64 4.56 5.00
CA LYS A 43 -7.48 3.70 6.19
C LYS A 43 -8.83 3.10 6.57
N TYR A 44 -8.89 1.78 6.74
CA TYR A 44 -10.14 1.08 7.11
C TYR A 44 -10.68 1.51 8.47
N SER A 45 -9.81 1.74 9.46
CA SER A 45 -10.22 2.03 10.84
C SER A 45 -10.82 3.43 11.02
N THR A 46 -10.42 4.40 10.17
CA THR A 46 -10.79 5.80 10.36
C THR A 46 -11.52 6.41 9.17
N GLY A 47 -11.48 5.78 7.99
CA GLY A 47 -11.97 6.39 6.74
C GLY A 47 -11.08 7.54 6.24
N ASN A 48 -9.95 7.82 6.90
CA ASN A 48 -9.06 8.91 6.51
C ASN A 48 -8.30 8.56 5.24
N ARG A 49 -8.14 9.56 4.37
CA ARG A 49 -7.28 9.48 3.19
C ARG A 49 -5.83 9.32 3.64
N VAL A 50 -5.10 8.50 2.90
CA VAL A 50 -3.66 8.27 3.09
C VAL A 50 -2.99 8.38 1.73
N VAL A 51 -1.83 9.05 1.72
CA VAL A 51 -0.90 9.07 0.61
C VAL A 51 0.36 8.34 1.08
N ILE A 52 0.81 7.37 0.29
CA ILE A 52 2.04 6.61 0.54
C ILE A 52 3.03 7.04 -0.54
N GLU A 53 4.15 7.61 -0.12
CA GLU A 53 5.20 8.12 -1.00
C GLU A 53 6.56 7.96 -0.30
N PRO A 54 7.57 7.37 -0.96
CA PRO A 54 7.51 6.69 -2.24
C PRO A 54 6.84 5.31 -2.11
N ILE A 55 5.72 5.06 -2.81
CA ILE A 55 5.00 3.78 -2.69
C ILE A 55 5.87 2.58 -3.07
N ASP A 56 6.83 2.80 -3.96
CA ASP A 56 7.78 1.79 -4.42
C ASP A 56 8.62 1.23 -3.27
N GLU A 57 9.11 2.08 -2.37
CA GLU A 57 9.91 1.62 -1.23
C GLU A 57 9.07 0.81 -0.26
N TYR A 58 7.81 1.20 -0.05
CA TYR A 58 6.92 0.47 0.84
C TYR A 58 6.60 -0.93 0.29
N LEU A 59 6.36 -1.04 -1.02
CA LEU A 59 6.12 -2.33 -1.68
C LEU A 59 7.39 -3.20 -1.73
N GLN A 60 8.53 -2.63 -2.12
CA GLN A 60 9.80 -3.35 -2.25
C GLN A 60 10.33 -3.85 -0.91
N ASN A 61 10.17 -3.04 0.14
CA ASN A 61 10.65 -3.38 1.48
C ASN A 61 9.60 -4.14 2.30
N GLY A 62 8.51 -4.64 1.69
CA GLY A 62 7.48 -5.43 2.38
C GLY A 62 6.65 -4.67 3.41
N ARG A 63 6.82 -3.34 3.53
CA ARG A 63 6.07 -2.50 4.48
C ARG A 63 4.62 -2.27 4.07
N LEU A 64 4.32 -2.49 2.79
CA LEU A 64 2.97 -2.51 2.23
C LEU A 64 2.80 -3.80 1.44
N HIS A 65 1.95 -4.71 1.93
CA HIS A 65 1.79 -6.03 1.32
C HIS A 65 0.34 -6.52 1.34
N GLU A 66 0.06 -7.47 0.45
CA GLU A 66 -1.26 -8.04 0.18
C GLU A 66 -1.46 -9.35 0.95
N ASP A 67 -1.41 -9.35 2.27
CA ASP A 67 -1.78 -10.54 3.04
C ASP A 67 -2.88 -10.24 4.03
N TYR A 68 -3.55 -11.29 4.50
CA TYR A 68 -4.44 -11.20 5.65
C TYR A 68 -3.65 -10.55 6.78
N CYS A 69 -3.96 -9.30 7.14
CA CYS A 69 -3.49 -8.76 8.41
C CYS A 69 -4.19 -9.53 9.53
N SER A 70 -3.68 -10.73 9.80
CA SER A 70 -3.96 -11.53 10.97
C SER A 70 -3.41 -10.74 12.14
N VAL A 71 -4.35 -10.28 12.96
CA VAL A 71 -4.14 -9.81 14.32
C VAL A 71 -3.41 -10.86 15.15
#